data_AF-A0A956U2J7-F1
#
_entry.id   AF-A0A956U2J7-F1
#
_cell.length_a   1.000
_cell.length_b   1.000
_cell.length_c   1.000
_cell.angle_alpha   90.00
_cell.angle_beta   90.00
_cell.angle_gamma   90.00
#
_symmetry.space_group_name_H-M   'P 1'
#
loop_
_entity.id
_entity.type
_entity.pdbx_description
1 polymer ?
#
loop_
_entity_poly.entity_id
_entity_poly.type
_entity_poly.pdbx_seq_one_letter_code
_entity_poly.pdbx_strand_id
1 'polypeptide(L)'
;MNLPEKPYNHTVEEVLGELGAAPESGLSPDEAGKRLREFGKNRVGEAKAASAWGILLNQFRSLIVLLLAVAGGVSLAFGDIPEFIAIIVVIIIN
;
A
#
# COMPACT_ATOMS: atom_id res chain seq x y z
N MET A 1 -1.70 -23.43 -14.28
CA MET A 1 -0.47 -23.76 -15.04
C MET A 1 0.65 -24.04 -14.04
N ASN A 2 1.54 -25.01 -14.26
CA ASN A 2 2.66 -25.26 -13.34
C ASN A 2 3.77 -24.25 -13.63
N LEU A 3 4.04 -23.36 -12.67
CA LEU A 3 5.21 -22.49 -12.71
C LEU A 3 6.40 -23.22 -12.06
N PRO A 4 7.64 -23.02 -12.53
CA PRO A 4 8.81 -23.58 -11.89
C PRO A 4 8.89 -23.16 -10.42
N GLU A 5 8.97 -24.13 -9.52
CA GLU A 5 9.30 -23.82 -8.13
C GLU A 5 10.80 -23.54 -8.02
N LYS A 6 11.17 -22.41 -7.40
CA LYS A 6 12.59 -22.03 -7.22
C LYS A 6 13.40 -22.07 -8.53
N PRO A 7 13.00 -21.33 -9.58
CA PRO A 7 13.64 -21.38 -10.91
C PRO A 7 15.14 -21.08 -10.88
N TYR A 8 15.63 -20.39 -9.85
CA TYR A 8 17.05 -20.08 -9.64
C TYR A 8 17.93 -21.31 -9.35
N ASN A 9 17.34 -22.48 -9.08
CA ASN A 9 18.05 -23.75 -8.86
C ASN A 9 18.07 -24.67 -10.09
N HIS A 10 17.45 -24.26 -11.20
CA HIS A 10 17.26 -25.07 -12.40
C HIS A 10 18.11 -24.56 -13.56
N THR A 11 18.42 -25.43 -14.53
CA THR A 11 19.08 -24.98 -15.77
C THR A 11 18.10 -24.19 -16.65
N VAL A 12 18.64 -23.46 -17.63
CA VAL A 12 17.82 -22.69 -18.56
C VAL A 12 16.86 -23.61 -19.34
N GLU A 13 17.33 -24.78 -19.76
CA GLU A 13 16.56 -25.76 -20.52
C GLU A 13 15.42 -26.36 -19.69
N GLU A 14 15.66 -26.63 -18.42
CA GLU A 14 14.64 -27.12 -17.48
C GLU A 14 13.53 -26.07 -17.30
N VAL A 15 13.92 -24.82 -17.03
CA VAL A 15 12.97 -23.71 -16.86
C VAL A 15 12.17 -23.45 -18.14
N LEU A 16 12.81 -23.48 -19.32
CA LEU A 16 12.12 -23.31 -20.60
C LEU A 16 11.17 -24.48 -20.90
N GLY A 17 11.55 -25.71 -20.54
CA GLY A 17 10.72 -26.90 -20.67
C GLY A 17 9.47 -26.83 -19.79
N GLU A 18 9.62 -26.46 -18.51
CA GLU A 18 8.51 -26.28 -17.59
C GLU A 18 7.59 -25.11 -17.98
N LEU A 19 8.18 -24.02 -18.48
CA LEU A 19 7.43 -22.88 -18.99
C LEU A 19 6.83 -23.12 -20.38
N GLY A 20 7.15 -24.23 -21.06
CA GLY A 20 6.71 -24.51 -22.43
C GLY A 20 7.06 -23.40 -23.42
N ALA A 21 8.21 -22.74 -23.23
CA ALA A 21 8.66 -21.60 -24.03
C ALA A 21 9.83 -21.99 -24.93
N ALA A 22 9.84 -21.51 -26.16
CA ALA A 22 10.97 -21.70 -27.07
C ALA A 22 12.07 -20.67 -26.76
N PRO A 23 13.37 -21.05 -26.81
CA PRO A 23 14.48 -20.13 -26.52
C PRO A 23 14.49 -18.88 -27.41
N GLU A 24 14.23 -19.06 -28.72
CA GLU A 24 14.35 -18.02 -29.74
C GLU A 24 13.04 -17.23 -29.93
N SER A 25 11.90 -17.93 -29.90
CA SER A 25 10.59 -17.38 -30.27
C SER A 25 9.65 -17.17 -29.09
N GLY A 26 10.01 -17.64 -27.90
CA GLY A 26 9.22 -17.47 -26.67
C GLY A 26 7.92 -18.27 -26.69
N LEU A 27 6.85 -17.64 -26.17
CA LEU A 27 5.51 -18.22 -26.11
C LEU A 27 4.72 -17.95 -27.39
N SER A 28 3.82 -18.88 -27.76
CA SER A 28 2.85 -18.60 -28.81
C SER A 28 1.87 -17.50 -28.39
N PRO A 29 1.29 -16.75 -29.34
CA PRO A 29 0.29 -15.72 -29.03
C PRO A 29 -0.91 -16.25 -28.24
N ASP A 30 -1.35 -17.48 -28.53
CA ASP A 30 -2.46 -18.14 -27.84
C ASP A 30 -2.12 -18.44 -26.38
N GLU A 31 -0.93 -18.98 -26.12
CA GLU A 31 -0.46 -19.31 -24.79
C GLU A 31 -0.18 -18.04 -23.97
N ALA A 32 0.41 -17.01 -24.59
CA ALA A 32 0.57 -15.69 -23.96
C ALA A 32 -0.79 -15.09 -23.58
N GLY A 33 -1.78 -15.17 -24.47
CA GLY A 33 -3.15 -14.70 -24.19
C GLY A 33 -3.85 -15.50 -23.09
N LYS A 34 -3.65 -16.82 -23.04
CA LYS A 34 -4.15 -17.68 -21.97
C LYS A 34 -3.54 -17.31 -20.62
N ARG A 35 -2.22 -17.15 -20.55
CA ARG A 35 -1.50 -16.73 -19.34
C ARG A 35 -1.93 -15.34 -18.89
N LEU A 36 -2.14 -14.41 -19.80
CA LEU A 36 -2.61 -13.07 -19.46
C LEU A 36 -4.00 -13.09 -18.79
N ARG A 37 -4.88 -14.02 -19.18
CA ARG A 37 -6.18 -14.21 -18.53
C ARG A 37 -6.08 -14.91 -17.17
N GLU A 38 -5.14 -15.84 -17.01
CA GLU A 38 -4.94 -16.60 -15.77
C GLU A 38 -4.20 -15.80 -14.70
N PHE A 39 -3.08 -15.17 -15.06
CA PHE A 39 -2.21 -14.43 -14.12
C PHE A 39 -2.52 -12.94 -14.05
N GLY A 40 -3.24 -12.40 -15.05
CA GLY A 40 -3.44 -10.96 -15.18
C GLY A 40 -2.21 -10.23 -15.71
N LYS A 41 -2.31 -8.90 -15.74
CA LYS A 41 -1.19 -8.04 -16.16
C LYS A 41 -0.11 -8.06 -15.09
N ASN A 42 1.16 -8.17 -15.50
CA ASN A 42 2.31 -7.97 -14.61
C ASN A 42 2.44 -6.49 -14.25
N ARG A 43 1.61 -6.03 -13.33
CA ARG A 43 1.61 -4.67 -12.78
C ARG A 43 1.43 -4.77 -11.28
N VAL A 44 2.30 -4.09 -10.54
CA VAL A 44 2.09 -3.86 -9.11
C VAL A 44 0.85 -3.00 -8.98
N GLY A 45 -0.14 -3.45 -8.21
CA GLY A 45 -1.35 -2.67 -7.98
C GLY A 45 -0.99 -1.35 -7.31
N GLU A 46 -1.47 -0.23 -7.87
CA GLU A 46 -1.40 1.05 -7.18
C GLU A 46 -2.24 0.94 -5.91
N ALA A 47 -1.61 1.21 -4.76
CA ALA A 47 -2.35 1.40 -3.53
C ALA A 47 -3.37 2.52 -3.78
N LYS A 48 -4.65 2.26 -3.53
CA LYS A 48 -5.68 3.29 -3.63
C LYS A 48 -5.21 4.47 -2.76
N ALA A 49 -5.05 5.64 -3.37
CA ALA A 49 -4.73 6.84 -2.63
C ALA A 49 -5.76 7.01 -1.51
N ALA A 50 -5.29 7.18 -0.28
CA ALA A 50 -6.20 7.44 0.83
C ALA A 50 -6.95 8.74 0.55
N SER A 51 -8.26 8.74 0.76
CA SER A 51 -9.06 9.94 0.62
C SER A 51 -8.63 10.98 1.66
N ALA A 52 -8.71 12.27 1.34
CA ALA A 52 -8.37 13.35 2.29
C ALA A 52 -9.16 13.20 3.61
N TRP A 53 -10.44 12.83 3.53
CA TRP A 53 -11.27 12.52 4.69
C TRP A 53 -10.78 11.29 5.47
N GLY A 54 -10.31 10.25 4.77
CA GLY A 54 -9.74 9.06 5.40
C GLY A 54 -8.44 9.37 6.14
N ILE A 55 -7.60 10.25 5.59
CA ILE A 55 -6.36 10.71 6.23
C ILE A 55 -6.69 11.52 7.49
N LEU A 56 -7.60 12.50 7.39
CA LEU A 56 -8.02 13.33 8.52
C LEU A 56 -8.57 12.50 9.69
N LEU A 57 -9.46 11.54 9.41
CA LEU A 57 -10.02 10.66 10.44
C LEU A 57 -8.97 9.73 11.06
N ASN A 58 -7.96 9.33 10.29
CA ASN A 58 -6.88 8.50 10.82
C ASN A 58 -5.96 9.27 11.77
N GLN A 59 -5.85 10.60 11.63
CA GLN A 59 -5.03 11.43 12.52
C GLN A 59 -5.56 11.45 13.96
N PHE A 60 -6.88 11.38 14.16
CA PHE A 60 -7.47 11.28 15.50
C PHE A 60 -7.16 9.96 16.22
N ARG A 61 -6.60 8.96 15.51
CA ARG A 61 -6.07 7.72 16.12
C ARG A 61 -4.63 7.86 16.59
N SER A 62 -3.98 9.00 16.34
CA SER A 62 -2.64 9.28 16.83
C SER A 62 -2.68 9.53 18.34
N LEU A 63 -1.82 8.82 19.08
CA LEU A 63 -1.64 9.02 20.52
C LEU A 63 -1.30 10.49 20.83
N ILE A 64 -0.46 11.12 20.00
CA ILE A 64 -0.05 12.52 20.18
C ILE A 64 -1.27 13.45 20.04
N VAL A 65 -2.10 13.25 19.02
CA VAL A 65 -3.31 14.07 18.80
C VAL A 65 -4.28 13.90 19.97
N LEU A 66 -4.45 12.68 20.49
CA LEU A 66 -5.29 12.43 21.65
C LEU A 66 -4.74 13.12 22.91
N LEU A 67 -3.43 13.06 23.15
CA LEU A 67 -2.79 13.75 24.26
C LEU A 67 -2.96 15.27 24.18
N LEU A 68 -2.80 15.84 22.99
CA LEU A 68 -3.04 17.26 22.76
C LEU A 68 -4.50 17.63 22.97
N ALA A 69 -5.44 16.81 22.50
CA ALA A 69 -6.87 17.05 22.71
C ALA A 69 -7.22 17.04 24.20
N VAL A 70 -6.67 16.11 24.99
CA VAL A 70 -6.85 16.07 26.44
C VAL A 70 -6.22 17.30 27.10
N ALA A 71 -4.99 17.67 26.73
CA ALA A 71 -4.31 18.86 27.25
C ALA A 71 -5.10 20.15 26.96
N GLY A 72 -5.63 20.28 25.74
CA GLY A 72 -6.51 21.39 25.36
C GLY A 72 -7.79 21.43 26.18
N GLY A 73 -8.43 20.28 26.39
CA GLY A 73 -9.61 20.18 27.26
C GLY A 73 -9.33 20.57 28.71
N VAL A 74 -8.17 20.19 29.24
CA VAL A 74 -7.71 20.59 30.58
C VAL A 74 -7.45 22.09 30.63
N SER A 75 -6.72 22.64 29.68
CA SER A 75 -6.44 24.08 29.57
C SER A 75 -7.73 24.92 29.53
N LEU A 76 -8.71 24.48 28.73
CA LEU A 76 -10.03 25.10 28.68
C LEU A 76 -10.76 25.04 30.03
N ALA A 77 -10.67 23.92 30.75
CA ALA A 77 -11.28 23.76 32.07
C ALA A 77 -10.64 24.69 33.13
N PHE A 78 -9.35 25.02 32.99
CA PHE A 78 -8.66 26.01 33.82
C PHE A 78 -8.89 27.46 33.37
N GLY A 79 -9.60 27.68 32.26
CA GLY A 79 -9.86 29.01 31.71
C GLY A 79 -8.67 29.63 30.96
N ASP A 80 -7.66 28.83 30.62
CA ASP A 80 -6.49 29.29 29.86
C ASP A 80 -6.78 29.28 28.35
N ILE A 81 -7.54 30.28 27.92
CA ILE A 81 -7.98 30.40 26.52
C ILE A 81 -6.82 30.53 25.52
N PRO A 82 -5.75 31.30 25.78
CA PRO A 82 -4.61 31.36 24.87
C PRO A 82 -3.95 30.00 24.63
N GLU A 83 -3.72 29.22 25.69
CA GLU A 83 -3.11 27.89 25.57
C GLU A 83 -4.04 26.91 24.84
N PHE A 84 -5.34 26.92 25.16
CA PHE A 84 -6.33 26.12 24.44
C PHE A 84 -6.34 26.42 22.94
N ILE A 85 -6.33 27.70 22.54
CA ILE A 85 -6.31 28.10 21.13
C ILE A 85 -5.03 27.62 20.45
N ALA A 86 -3.86 27.78 21.09
CA ALA A 86 -2.59 27.34 20.55
C ALA A 86 -2.60 25.83 20.25
N ILE A 87 -3.11 25.02 21.20
CA ILE A 87 -3.21 23.57 21.04
C ILE A 87 -4.14 23.19 19.88
N ILE A 88 -5.30 23.85 19.76
CA ILE A 88 -6.25 23.57 18.66
C ILE A 88 -5.64 23.90 17.30
N VAL A 89 -4.90 25.01 17.18
CA VAL A 89 -4.21 25.39 15.94
C VAL A 89 -3.17 24.32 15.55
N VAL A 90 -2.40 23.82 16.52
CA VAL A 90 -1.43 22.74 16.27
C VAL A 90 -2.12 21.47 15.76
N ILE A 91 -3.27 21.08 16.34
CA ILE A 91 -4.04 19.91 15.90
C ILE A 91 -4.57 20.08 14.47
N ILE A 92 -4.97 21.29 14.06
CA ILE A 92 -5.51 21.56 12.72
C ILE A 92 -4.42 21.57 11.64
N ILE A 93 -3.21 22.05 11.97
CA ILE A 93 -2.10 22.16 11.01
C ILE A 93 -1.44 20.79 10.75
N ASN A 94 -1.42 19.92 11.75
CA ASN A 94 -0.82 18.58 11.68
C ASN A 94 -1.67 17.64 10.83
#